data_AF-A0A0D2MEA2-F1
#
_entry.id   AF-A0A0D2MEA2-F1
#
_cell.length_a   1.000
_cell.length_b   1.000
_cell.length_c   1.000
_cell.angle_alpha   90.00
_cell.angle_beta   90.00
_cell.angle_gamma   90.00
#
_symmetry.space_group_name_H-M   'P 1'
#
loop_
_entity.id
_entity.type
_entity.pdbx_description
1 polymer ?
#
loop_
_entity_poly.entity_id
_entity_poly.type
_entity_poly.pdbx_seq_one_letter_code
_entity_poly.pdbx_strand_id
1 'polypeptide(L)'
;MAARRPRAALHIVNQQLSAAVHETKGAMSPGIQELIERGQAAVEAMRGSAADDVASRREAEAFQQLCLTRQLLELTGSQQWDAALQVLAQLSFIPSERARVEACKAEVRRLDDAVRQRLGDVIEAAAGALLGVRARADAGMLGLLRERAECLKVFVLDLDPSITPATFMHVNGCLRGL
;
A
#
# COMPACT_ATOMS: atom_id res chain seq x y z
N MET A 1 5.93 16.95 28.69
CA MET A 1 4.45 17.06 28.59
C MET A 1 3.96 15.92 27.69
N ALA A 2 3.50 14.81 28.28
CA ALA A 2 3.07 13.63 27.54
C ALA A 2 1.83 13.95 26.70
N ALA A 3 1.81 13.49 25.44
CA ALA A 3 0.75 13.74 24.49
C ALA A 3 -0.61 13.27 25.06
N ARG A 4 -1.46 14.22 25.47
CA ARG A 4 -2.80 13.92 26.04
C ARG A 4 -3.76 13.25 25.05
N ARG A 5 -3.38 13.07 23.78
CA ARG A 5 -4.22 12.52 22.69
C ARG A 5 -3.38 11.77 21.63
N PRO A 6 -2.87 10.56 21.94
CA PRO A 6 -2.00 9.82 21.01
C PRO A 6 -2.68 9.46 19.69
N ARG A 7 -3.99 9.13 19.69
CA ARG A 7 -4.77 8.87 18.46
C ARG A 7 -4.81 10.06 17.51
N ALA A 8 -5.08 11.25 18.03
CA ALA A 8 -5.14 12.46 17.20
C ALA A 8 -3.77 12.83 16.63
N ALA A 9 -2.70 12.56 17.39
CA ALA A 9 -1.34 12.73 16.89
C ALA A 9 -1.05 11.74 15.75
N LEU A 10 -1.46 10.47 15.89
CA LEU A 10 -1.28 9.46 14.84
C LEU A 10 -2.06 9.80 13.57
N HIS A 11 -3.29 10.29 13.70
CA HIS A 11 -4.10 10.75 12.56
C HIS A 11 -3.38 11.82 11.73
N ILE A 12 -2.78 12.81 12.39
CA ILE A 12 -1.99 13.86 11.72
C ILE A 12 -0.74 13.26 11.05
N VAL A 13 -0.06 12.33 11.72
CA VAL A 13 1.09 11.61 11.15
C VAL A 13 0.69 10.82 9.92
N ASN A 14 -0.46 10.14 9.92
CA ASN A 14 -0.97 9.38 8.78
C ASN A 14 -1.19 10.28 7.55
N GLN A 15 -1.80 11.45 7.74
CA GLN A 15 -1.99 12.43 6.67
C GLN A 15 -0.66 12.95 6.12
N GLN A 16 0.27 13.34 7.01
CA GLN A 16 1.59 13.84 6.62
C GLN A 16 2.42 12.78 5.92
N LEU A 17 2.39 11.55 6.41
CA LEU A 17 3.09 10.42 5.80
C LEU A 17 2.51 10.08 4.43
N SER A 18 1.19 10.05 4.27
CA SER A 18 0.56 9.82 2.96
C SER A 18 0.99 10.87 1.92
N ALA A 19 0.97 12.15 2.28
CA ALA A 19 1.43 13.23 1.41
C ALA A 19 2.91 13.07 1.05
N ALA A 20 3.77 12.86 2.05
CA ALA A 20 5.21 12.70 1.83
C ALA A 20 5.54 11.46 0.96
N VAL A 21 4.84 10.34 1.18
CA VAL A 21 5.00 9.12 0.37
C VAL A 21 4.65 9.36 -1.09
N HIS A 22 3.61 10.15 -1.37
CA HIS A 22 3.25 10.50 -2.74
C HIS A 22 4.29 11.38 -3.41
N GLU A 23 4.76 12.41 -2.70
CA GLU A 23 5.73 13.39 -3.21
C GLU A 23 7.09 12.74 -3.49
N THR A 24 7.58 11.90 -2.57
CA THR A 24 8.91 11.27 -2.71
C THR A 24 8.88 9.95 -3.46
N LYS A 25 7.68 9.45 -3.81
CA LYS A 25 7.47 8.11 -4.38
C LYS A 25 8.18 7.02 -3.57
N GLY A 26 8.07 7.12 -2.24
CA GLY A 26 8.64 6.18 -1.28
C GLY A 26 10.11 6.42 -0.90
N ALA A 27 10.82 7.34 -1.57
CA ALA A 27 12.22 7.62 -1.25
C ALA A 27 12.37 8.14 0.19
N MET A 28 13.37 7.61 0.91
CA MET A 28 13.65 8.01 2.28
C MET A 28 14.18 9.43 2.33
N SER A 29 13.58 10.26 3.19
CA SER A 29 14.07 11.60 3.52
C SER A 29 14.09 11.77 5.04
N PRO A 30 14.92 12.69 5.58
CA PRO A 30 14.94 12.94 7.02
C PRO A 30 13.54 13.25 7.59
N GLY A 31 12.71 13.97 6.84
CA GLY A 31 11.34 14.28 7.26
C GLY A 31 10.43 13.05 7.32
N ILE A 32 10.56 12.10 6.39
CA ILE A 32 9.78 10.85 6.43
C ILE A 32 10.21 9.97 7.60
N GLN A 33 11.51 9.88 7.86
CA GLN A 33 12.02 9.10 8.99
C GLN A 33 11.50 9.66 10.33
N GLU A 34 11.51 10.98 10.50
CA GLU A 34 10.94 11.64 11.69
C GLU A 34 9.43 11.35 11.83
N LEU A 35 8.67 11.37 10.73
CA LEU A 35 7.24 11.02 10.75
C LEU A 35 7.01 9.57 11.17
N ILE A 36 7.83 8.63 10.70
CA ILE A 36 7.75 7.22 11.08
C ILE A 36 8.04 7.06 12.58
N GLU A 37 9.10 7.68 13.10
CA GLU A 37 9.46 7.62 14.52
C GLU A 37 8.36 8.20 15.41
N ARG A 38 7.77 9.34 15.01
CA ARG A 38 6.64 9.95 15.70
C ARG A 38 5.39 9.08 15.67
N GLY A 39 5.11 8.45 14.53
CA GLY A 39 4.00 7.51 14.39
C GLY A 39 4.17 6.27 15.26
N GLN A 40 5.36 5.68 15.29
CA GLN A 40 5.70 4.56 16.17
C GLN A 40 5.52 4.94 17.64
N ALA A 41 6.04 6.09 18.07
CA ALA A 41 5.86 6.58 19.43
C ALA A 41 4.37 6.77 19.80
N ALA A 42 3.55 7.26 18.87
CA ALA A 42 2.12 7.40 19.06
C ALA A 42 1.41 6.04 19.16
N VAL A 43 1.77 5.06 18.33
CA VAL A 43 1.25 3.69 18.41
C VAL A 43 1.59 3.04 19.74
N GLU A 44 2.85 3.13 20.20
CA GLU A 44 3.27 2.60 21.49
C GLU A 44 2.52 3.27 22.65
N ALA A 45 2.31 4.58 22.60
CA ALA A 45 1.54 5.30 23.61
C ALA A 45 0.06 4.87 23.69
N MET A 46 -0.51 4.33 22.60
CA MET A 46 -1.88 3.81 22.59
C MET A 46 -2.01 2.41 23.19
N ARG A 47 -0.93 1.60 23.19
CA ARG A 47 -0.97 0.19 23.65
C ARG A 47 -1.37 0.01 25.11
N GLY A 48 -1.19 1.03 25.96
CA GLY A 48 -1.53 0.94 27.39
C GLY A 48 -2.97 1.32 27.75
N SER A 49 -3.53 2.37 27.14
CA SER A 49 -4.79 3.01 27.59
C SER A 49 -5.91 3.02 26.55
N ALA A 50 -5.66 2.55 25.33
CA ALA A 50 -6.61 2.58 24.21
C ALA A 50 -6.65 1.27 23.40
N ALA A 51 -6.07 0.17 23.91
CA ALA A 51 -5.94 -1.10 23.19
C ALA A 51 -7.30 -1.71 22.75
N ASP A 52 -8.39 -1.39 23.45
CA ASP A 52 -9.73 -1.88 23.13
C ASP A 52 -10.53 -0.97 22.17
N ASP A 53 -10.10 0.27 21.95
CA ASP A 53 -10.82 1.20 21.08
C ASP A 53 -10.63 0.84 19.60
N VAL A 54 -11.74 0.60 18.90
CA VAL A 54 -11.76 0.26 17.47
C VAL A 54 -11.17 1.39 16.63
N ALA A 55 -11.41 2.65 17.00
CA ALA A 55 -10.88 3.78 16.24
C ALA A 55 -9.36 3.88 16.35
N SER A 56 -8.80 3.67 17.55
CA SER A 56 -7.35 3.64 17.78
C SER A 56 -6.68 2.49 17.01
N ARG A 57 -7.31 1.32 16.94
CA ARG A 57 -6.82 0.19 16.12
C ARG A 57 -6.79 0.50 14.64
N ARG A 58 -7.84 1.14 14.11
CA ARG A 58 -7.89 1.56 12.70
C ARG A 58 -6.81 2.57 12.34
N GLU A 59 -6.54 3.54 13.21
CA GLU A 59 -5.46 4.53 13.00
C GLU A 59 -4.07 3.88 13.00
N ALA A 60 -3.84 2.90 13.88
CA ALA A 60 -2.60 2.13 13.91
C ALA A 60 -2.45 1.23 12.67
N GLU A 61 -3.54 0.61 12.20
CA GLU A 61 -3.55 -0.17 10.97
C GLU A 61 -3.25 0.72 9.75
N ALA A 62 -3.86 1.89 9.65
CA ALA A 62 -3.58 2.86 8.59
C ALA A 62 -2.12 3.27 8.57
N PHE A 63 -1.53 3.54 9.74
CA PHE A 63 -0.10 3.84 9.86
C PHE A 63 0.79 2.71 9.35
N GLN A 64 0.48 1.46 9.71
CA GLN A 64 1.21 0.29 9.23
C GLN A 64 1.08 0.12 7.71
N GLN A 65 -0.12 0.31 7.16
CA GLN A 65 -0.37 0.24 5.72
C GLN A 65 0.38 1.33 4.95
N LEU A 66 0.50 2.55 5.49
CA LEU A 66 1.30 3.62 4.91
C LEU A 66 2.81 3.30 4.96
N CYS A 67 3.30 2.70 6.04
CA CYS A 67 4.69 2.23 6.13
C CYS A 67 5.00 1.16 5.07
N LEU A 68 4.12 0.18 4.90
CA LEU A 68 4.25 -0.86 3.86
C LEU A 68 4.15 -0.26 2.46
N THR A 69 3.24 0.70 2.25
CA THR A 69 3.10 1.42 0.98
C THR A 69 4.40 2.12 0.61
N ARG A 70 5.00 2.89 1.55
CA ARG A 70 6.29 3.53 1.34
C ARG A 70 7.37 2.52 0.97
N GLN A 71 7.47 1.43 1.72
CA GLN A 71 8.46 0.38 1.49
C GLN A 71 8.29 -0.27 0.11
N LEU A 72 7.05 -0.53 -0.32
CA LEU A 72 6.74 -1.03 -1.65
C LEU A 72 7.25 -0.07 -2.73
N LEU A 73 6.93 1.22 -2.61
CA LEU A 73 7.34 2.24 -3.58
C LEU A 73 8.87 2.38 -3.64
N GLU A 74 9.55 2.38 -2.49
CA GLU A 74 11.02 2.42 -2.39
C GLU A 74 11.68 1.23 -3.10
N LEU A 75 11.22 0.01 -2.81
CA LEU A 75 11.76 -1.21 -3.41
C LEU A 75 11.52 -1.26 -4.91
N THR A 76 10.34 -0.80 -5.34
CA THR A 76 9.98 -0.67 -6.77
C THR A 76 10.88 0.36 -7.47
N GLY A 77 11.09 1.52 -6.85
CA GLY A 77 12.02 2.54 -7.38
C GLY A 77 13.47 2.07 -7.44
N SER A 78 13.86 1.18 -6.52
CA SER A 78 15.20 0.57 -6.46
C SER A 78 15.32 -0.73 -7.26
N GLN A 79 14.30 -1.10 -8.04
CA GLN A 79 14.23 -2.33 -8.86
C GLN A 79 14.43 -3.64 -8.08
N GLN A 80 14.13 -3.63 -6.77
CA GLN A 80 14.16 -4.81 -5.91
C GLN A 80 12.82 -5.56 -5.99
N TRP A 81 12.50 -6.06 -7.18
CA TRP A 81 11.16 -6.56 -7.51
C TRP A 81 10.67 -7.72 -6.64
N ASP A 82 11.55 -8.67 -6.32
CA ASP A 82 11.21 -9.82 -5.48
C ASP A 82 10.80 -9.37 -4.06
N ALA A 83 11.56 -8.44 -3.47
CA ALA A 83 11.25 -7.85 -2.17
C ALA A 83 9.97 -7.00 -2.23
N ALA A 84 9.77 -6.25 -3.32
CA ALA A 84 8.54 -5.49 -3.53
C ALA A 84 7.31 -6.40 -3.54
N LEU A 85 7.37 -7.56 -4.20
CA LEU A 85 6.27 -8.55 -4.19
C LEU A 85 6.02 -9.16 -2.81
N GLN A 86 7.05 -9.33 -1.98
CA GLN A 86 6.89 -9.78 -0.59
C GLN A 86 6.19 -8.74 0.28
N VAL A 87 6.49 -7.46 0.08
CA VAL A 87 5.78 -6.35 0.76
C VAL A 87 4.35 -6.23 0.25
N LEU A 88 4.13 -6.36 -1.06
CA LEU A 88 2.81 -6.34 -1.66
C LEU A 88 1.88 -7.40 -1.05
N ALA A 89 2.39 -8.61 -0.79
CA ALA A 89 1.62 -9.69 -0.18
C ALA A 89 1.15 -9.38 1.27
N GLN A 90 1.76 -8.40 1.93
CA GLN A 90 1.36 -7.95 3.27
C GLN A 90 0.23 -6.91 3.23
N LEU A 91 -0.05 -6.31 2.07
CA LEU A 91 -1.16 -5.38 1.88
C LEU A 91 -2.46 -6.16 1.66
N SER A 92 -3.24 -6.32 2.73
CA SER A 92 -4.49 -7.10 2.75
C SER A 92 -5.54 -6.65 1.72
N PHE A 93 -5.49 -5.37 1.32
CA PHE A 93 -6.41 -4.72 0.39
C PHE A 93 -5.99 -4.86 -1.08
N ILE A 94 -4.86 -5.50 -1.40
CA ILE A 94 -4.47 -5.80 -2.78
C ILE A 94 -4.64 -7.30 -3.05
N PRO A 95 -5.40 -7.70 -4.09
CA PRO A 95 -5.61 -9.10 -4.37
C PRO A 95 -4.39 -9.74 -5.02
N SER A 96 -3.97 -10.89 -4.49
CA SER A 96 -2.95 -11.77 -5.05
C SER A 96 -3.53 -12.94 -5.85
N GLU A 97 -4.84 -13.16 -5.77
CA GLU A 97 -5.56 -14.28 -6.40
C GLU A 97 -7.02 -13.88 -6.68
N ARG A 98 -7.66 -14.58 -7.61
CA ARG A 98 -9.00 -14.21 -8.10
C ARG A 98 -10.07 -14.29 -7.02
N ALA A 99 -9.98 -15.28 -6.14
CA ALA A 99 -10.93 -15.47 -5.04
C ALA A 99 -10.94 -14.31 -4.03
N ARG A 100 -9.83 -13.57 -3.93
CA ARG A 100 -9.66 -12.45 -2.99
C ARG A 100 -10.20 -11.12 -3.51
N VAL A 101 -10.47 -10.99 -4.81
CA VAL A 101 -10.79 -9.71 -5.45
C VAL A 101 -11.97 -9.00 -4.76
N GLU A 102 -13.10 -9.68 -4.55
CA GLU A 102 -14.28 -9.08 -3.91
C GLU A 102 -14.04 -8.71 -2.45
N ALA A 103 -13.29 -9.53 -1.71
CA ALA A 103 -12.92 -9.23 -0.34
C ALA A 103 -12.02 -7.98 -0.27
N CYS A 104 -11.01 -7.89 -1.13
CA CYS A 104 -10.13 -6.72 -1.21
C CYS A 104 -10.91 -5.45 -1.57
N LYS A 105 -11.92 -5.51 -2.46
CA LYS A 105 -12.78 -4.36 -2.76
C LYS A 105 -13.56 -3.88 -1.53
N ALA A 106 -14.10 -4.82 -0.74
CA ALA A 106 -14.78 -4.49 0.51
C ALA A 106 -13.82 -3.85 1.53
N GLU A 107 -12.58 -4.33 1.62
CA GLU A 107 -11.54 -3.75 2.47
C GLU A 107 -11.17 -2.34 2.02
N VAL A 108 -11.02 -2.07 0.72
CA VAL A 108 -10.72 -0.71 0.21
C VAL A 108 -11.75 0.32 0.67
N ARG A 109 -13.03 -0.04 0.70
CA ARG A 109 -14.10 0.87 1.18
C ARG A 109 -13.96 1.23 2.66
N ARG A 110 -13.28 0.39 3.45
CA ARG A 110 -13.03 0.55 4.88
C ARG A 110 -11.67 1.16 5.21
N LEU A 111 -10.80 1.31 4.23
CA LEU A 111 -9.48 1.93 4.42
C LEU A 111 -9.64 3.37 4.90
N ASP A 112 -8.67 3.77 5.72
CA ASP A 112 -8.47 5.18 6.06
C ASP A 112 -8.22 6.00 4.78
N ASP A 113 -8.70 7.24 4.76
CA ASP A 113 -8.59 8.12 3.60
C ASP A 113 -7.13 8.37 3.20
N ALA A 114 -6.21 8.45 4.17
CA ALA A 114 -4.79 8.64 3.91
C ALA A 114 -4.20 7.46 3.12
N VAL A 115 -4.62 6.23 3.41
CA VAL A 115 -4.20 5.02 2.66
C VAL A 115 -4.90 4.96 1.31
N ARG A 116 -6.21 5.23 1.28
CA ARG A 116 -7.04 5.18 0.07
C ARG A 116 -6.52 6.12 -1.03
N GLN A 117 -6.05 7.30 -0.65
CA GLN A 117 -5.45 8.26 -1.58
C GLN A 117 -4.17 7.73 -2.26
N ARG A 118 -3.48 6.76 -1.66
CA ARG A 118 -2.26 6.13 -2.23
C ARG A 118 -2.55 4.89 -3.06
N LEU A 119 -3.81 4.48 -3.20
CA LEU A 119 -4.18 3.23 -3.88
C LEU A 119 -3.66 3.18 -5.32
N GLY A 120 -3.70 4.31 -6.05
CA GLY A 120 -3.12 4.42 -7.39
C GLY A 120 -1.62 4.13 -7.43
N ASP A 121 -0.85 4.76 -6.53
CA ASP A 121 0.60 4.55 -6.43
C ASP A 121 0.93 3.08 -6.08
N VAL A 122 0.17 2.46 -5.17
CA VAL A 122 0.33 1.05 -4.78
C VAL A 122 0.08 0.12 -5.97
N ILE A 123 -0.99 0.36 -6.74
CA ILE A 123 -1.36 -0.49 -7.88
C ILE A 123 -0.35 -0.34 -9.02
N GLU A 124 0.14 0.86 -9.28
CA GLU A 124 1.20 1.10 -10.27
C GLU A 124 2.49 0.40 -9.86
N ALA A 125 2.89 0.49 -8.59
CA ALA A 125 4.06 -0.22 -8.08
C ALA A 125 3.89 -1.74 -8.12
N ALA A 126 2.70 -2.26 -7.81
CA ALA A 126 2.38 -3.68 -7.93
C ALA A 126 2.53 -4.18 -9.36
N ALA A 127 1.98 -3.46 -10.34
CA ALA A 127 2.12 -3.77 -11.75
C ALA A 127 3.60 -3.70 -12.20
N GLY A 128 4.33 -2.67 -11.78
CA GLY A 128 5.76 -2.53 -12.03
C GLY A 128 6.58 -3.70 -11.47
N ALA A 129 6.30 -4.13 -10.24
CA ALA A 129 6.99 -5.26 -9.62
C ALA A 129 6.71 -6.59 -10.34
N LEU A 130 5.45 -6.85 -10.74
CA LEU A 130 5.09 -8.05 -11.51
C LEU A 130 5.82 -8.08 -12.87
N LEU A 131 5.88 -6.95 -13.57
CA LEU A 131 6.60 -6.85 -14.84
C LEU A 131 8.12 -6.98 -14.64
N GLY A 132 8.66 -6.41 -13.56
CA GLY A 132 10.09 -6.41 -13.25
C GLY A 132 10.68 -7.80 -12.99
N VAL A 133 9.91 -8.71 -12.39
CA VAL A 133 10.34 -10.10 -12.19
C VAL A 133 10.25 -10.96 -13.46
N ARG A 134 9.56 -10.50 -14.52
CA ARG A 134 9.33 -11.26 -15.77
C ARG A 134 10.63 -11.78 -16.38
N ALA A 135 11.70 -10.97 -16.37
CA ALA A 135 12.96 -11.32 -17.02
C ALA A 135 13.64 -12.57 -16.42
N ARG A 136 13.26 -12.94 -15.18
CA ARG A 136 13.81 -14.09 -14.45
C ARG A 136 12.82 -15.24 -14.30
N ALA A 137 11.61 -15.09 -14.83
CA ALA A 137 10.51 -16.03 -14.65
C ALA A 137 10.60 -17.19 -15.66
N ASP A 138 10.37 -18.41 -15.18
CA ASP A 138 10.10 -19.57 -16.04
C ASP A 138 8.65 -19.55 -16.55
N ALA A 139 8.30 -20.50 -17.43
CA ALA A 139 6.96 -20.57 -18.03
C ALA A 139 5.83 -20.71 -16.99
N GLY A 140 6.08 -21.42 -15.87
CA GLY A 140 5.10 -21.58 -14.80
C GLY A 140 4.90 -20.29 -14.01
N MET A 141 6.00 -19.64 -13.65
CA MET A 141 6.00 -18.34 -12.97
C MET A 141 5.35 -17.26 -13.82
N LEU A 142 5.60 -17.23 -15.13
CA LEU A 142 4.93 -16.30 -16.05
C LEU A 142 3.41 -16.49 -16.04
N GLY A 143 2.92 -17.73 -16.01
CA GLY A 143 1.50 -18.02 -15.85
C GLY A 143 0.92 -17.41 -14.56
N LEU A 144 1.61 -17.60 -13.43
CA LEU A 144 1.20 -17.04 -12.13
C LEU A 144 1.24 -15.50 -12.12
N LEU A 145 2.26 -14.89 -12.73
CA LEU A 145 2.36 -13.43 -12.82
C LEU A 145 1.23 -12.85 -13.66
N ARG A 146 0.89 -13.49 -14.78
CA ARG A 146 -0.22 -13.07 -15.63
C ARG A 146 -1.56 -13.21 -14.90
N GLU A 147 -1.77 -14.29 -14.17
CA GLU A 147 -2.98 -14.45 -13.34
C GLU A 147 -3.10 -13.35 -12.28
N ARG A 148 -2.00 -13.01 -11.60
CA ARG A 148 -1.96 -11.90 -10.63
C ARG A 148 -2.27 -10.56 -11.28
N ALA A 149 -1.71 -10.29 -12.45
CA ALA A 149 -1.97 -9.05 -13.18
C ALA A 149 -3.43 -8.97 -13.68
N GLU A 150 -4.05 -10.09 -14.07
CA GLU A 150 -5.48 -10.17 -14.39
C GLU A 150 -6.33 -9.85 -13.15
N CYS A 151 -5.95 -10.37 -11.97
CA CYS A 151 -6.62 -10.05 -10.72
C CYS A 151 -6.56 -8.55 -10.41
N LEU A 152 -5.39 -7.92 -10.57
CA LEU A 152 -5.24 -6.46 -10.40
C LEU A 152 -6.11 -5.68 -11.40
N LYS A 153 -6.19 -6.13 -12.66
CA LYS A 153 -7.03 -5.47 -13.67
C LYS A 153 -8.51 -5.52 -13.30
N VAL A 154 -9.03 -6.70 -12.94
CA VAL A 154 -10.43 -6.86 -12.50
C VAL A 154 -10.69 -6.05 -11.23
N PHE A 155 -9.74 -6.03 -10.31
CA PHE A 155 -9.82 -5.24 -9.09
C PHE A 155 -9.96 -3.73 -9.37
N VAL A 156 -9.15 -3.19 -10.29
CA VAL A 156 -9.18 -1.78 -10.67
C VAL A 156 -10.48 -1.36 -11.37
N LEU A 157 -11.04 -2.22 -12.23
CA LEU A 157 -12.24 -1.88 -13.03
C LEU A 157 -13.46 -1.53 -12.17
N ASP A 158 -13.56 -2.13 -10.99
CA ASP A 158 -14.74 -2.01 -10.12
C ASP A 158 -14.48 -1.14 -8.88
N LEU A 159 -13.33 -0.47 -8.81
CA LEU A 159 -13.00 0.47 -7.74
C LEU A 159 -13.55 1.87 -8.06
N ASP A 160 -13.96 2.57 -7.01
CA ASP A 160 -14.46 3.97 -6.97
C ASP A 160 -13.64 4.94 -7.85
N PRO A 161 -14.12 6.17 -8.15
CA PRO A 161 -13.44 7.08 -9.08
C PRO A 161 -12.09 7.63 -8.57
N SER A 162 -11.59 7.15 -7.43
CA SER A 162 -10.25 7.44 -6.93
C SER A 162 -9.13 6.78 -7.73
N ILE A 163 -9.44 5.79 -8.59
CA ILE A 163 -8.47 5.25 -9.53
C ILE A 163 -8.54 6.00 -10.86
N THR A 164 -7.39 6.53 -11.27
CA THR A 164 -7.30 7.25 -12.54
C THR A 164 -7.34 6.28 -13.72
N PRO A 165 -7.87 6.71 -14.89
CA PRO A 165 -7.72 5.95 -16.14
C PRO A 165 -6.26 5.60 -16.47
N ALA A 166 -5.29 6.41 -16.02
CA ALA A 166 -3.87 6.15 -16.21
C ALA A 166 -3.41 4.90 -15.44
N THR A 167 -3.85 4.72 -14.20
CA THR A 167 -3.54 3.53 -13.40
C THR A 167 -4.08 2.26 -14.06
N PHE A 168 -5.32 2.29 -14.57
CA PHE A 168 -5.86 1.16 -15.34
C PHE A 168 -5.03 0.85 -16.59
N MET A 169 -4.65 1.88 -17.35
CA MET A 169 -3.83 1.72 -18.55
C MET A 169 -2.44 1.15 -18.22
N HIS A 170 -1.86 1.52 -17.08
CA HIS A 170 -0.59 0.98 -16.61
C HIS A 170 -0.69 -0.52 -16.30
N VAL A 171 -1.73 -0.95 -15.57
CA VAL A 171 -1.99 -2.37 -15.30
C VAL A 171 -2.24 -3.16 -16.59
N ASN A 172 -2.99 -2.61 -17.53
CA ASN A 172 -3.21 -3.23 -18.83
C ASN A 172 -1.92 -3.34 -19.66
N GLY A 173 -1.03 -2.35 -19.54
CA GLY A 173 0.32 -2.40 -20.12
C GLY A 173 1.17 -3.52 -19.53
N CYS A 174 1.14 -3.70 -18.21
CA CYS A 174 1.80 -4.82 -17.52
C CYS A 174 1.30 -6.17 -18.06
N LEU A 175 -0.02 -6.36 -18.21
CA LEU A 175 -0.60 -7.59 -18.75
C LEU A 175 -0.15 -7.92 -20.17
N ARG A 176 0.01 -6.91 -21.03
CA ARG A 176 0.54 -7.09 -22.39
C ARG A 176 2.04 -7.42 -22.38
N GLY A 177 2.73 -6.98 -21.33
CA GLY A 177 4.14 -7.25 -21.12
C GLY A 177 4.42 -8.64 -20.59
N LEU A 178 3.57 -9.21 -19.74
CA LEU A 178 3.70 -10.59 -19.24
C LEU A 178 3.21 -11.59 -20.27
#